data_AF-Q1W3A3-F1
#
_entry.id   AF-Q1W3A3-F1
#
_cell.length_a   1.000
_cell.length_b   1.000
_cell.length_c   1.000
_cell.angle_alpha   90.00
_cell.angle_beta   90.00
_cell.angle_gamma   90.00
#
_symmetry.space_group_name_H-M   'P 1'
#
loop_
_entity.id
_entity.type
_entity.pdbx_description
1 polymer ?
#
loop_
_entity_poly.entity_id
_entity_poly.type
_entity_poly.pdbx_seq_one_letter_code
_entity_poly.pdbx_strand_id
1 'polypeptide(L)'
;YVEDPTLLVKTDEAATDDLLKLLINVFERLRDLQKTELYIQGESYGGKLAVTLGLSALDAIKDGELKVNRLGGVIMGSAWISPGVQVLSWGPVLRDVSRLDNNGLHKAQRLAIKINEQIAAGKLVEAYDSYNDLKDRVIIDNSNGVDIFNFMLDRSDDVIVSNETAKDMSSKNEGYSYFDMLARRPPR
;
A
#
# COMPACT_ATOMS: atom_id res chain seq x y z
N TYR A 1 13.14 -15.02 -3.23
CA TYR A 1 11.84 -15.54 -2.75
C TYR A 1 12.13 -16.51 -1.63
N VAL A 2 11.38 -16.48 -0.54
CA VAL A 2 11.64 -17.32 0.62
C VAL A 2 10.50 -18.32 0.77
N GLU A 3 10.83 -19.60 0.83
CA GLU A 3 9.85 -20.69 0.89
C GLU A 3 9.44 -21.03 2.34
N ASP A 4 10.23 -20.58 3.32
CA ASP A 4 9.95 -20.73 4.75
C ASP A 4 9.17 -19.49 5.26
N PRO A 5 7.90 -19.64 5.66
CA PRO A 5 7.09 -18.53 6.16
C PRO A 5 7.64 -17.86 7.42
N THR A 6 8.50 -18.55 8.18
CA THR A 6 9.10 -17.99 9.41
C THR A 6 10.12 -16.88 9.12
N LEU A 7 10.64 -16.85 7.89
CA LEU A 7 11.63 -15.89 7.42
C LEU A 7 10.99 -14.66 6.74
N LEU A 8 9.66 -14.59 6.68
CA LEU A 8 8.97 -13.41 6.16
C LEU A 8 9.28 -12.18 7.02
N VAL A 9 9.67 -11.10 6.35
CA VAL A 9 9.89 -9.79 6.97
C VAL A 9 8.59 -9.29 7.63
N LYS A 10 8.73 -8.66 8.79
CA LYS A 10 7.59 -8.20 9.61
C LYS A 10 7.46 -6.68 9.67
N THR A 11 8.38 -5.95 9.05
CA THR A 11 8.41 -4.49 9.02
C THR A 11 8.82 -3.99 7.63
N ASP A 12 8.41 -2.77 7.31
CA ASP A 12 8.78 -2.11 6.04
C ASP A 12 10.29 -1.87 5.95
N GLU A 13 10.95 -1.61 7.09
CA GLU A 13 12.39 -1.40 7.19
C GLU A 13 13.15 -2.68 6.83
N ALA A 14 12.78 -3.84 7.40
CA ALA A 14 13.41 -5.11 7.09
C ALA A 14 13.20 -5.49 5.61
N ALA A 15 12.00 -5.25 5.07
CA ALA A 15 11.74 -5.44 3.65
C ALA A 15 12.63 -4.55 2.78
N THR A 16 12.83 -3.29 3.20
CA THR A 16 13.69 -2.33 2.50
C THR A 16 15.15 -2.73 2.56
N ASP A 17 15.65 -3.20 3.71
CA ASP A 17 17.03 -3.64 3.88
C ASP A 17 17.36 -4.81 2.95
N ASP A 18 16.46 -5.78 2.83
CA ASP A 18 16.65 -6.92 1.94
C ASP A 18 16.60 -6.50 0.45
N LEU A 19 15.71 -5.57 0.10
CA LEU A 19 15.66 -4.99 -1.25
C LEU A 19 16.93 -4.18 -1.57
N LEU A 20 17.48 -3.42 -0.63
CA LEU A 20 18.71 -2.66 -0.81
C LEU A 20 19.90 -3.60 -1.01
N LYS A 21 20.02 -4.66 -0.20
CA LYS A 21 21.05 -5.69 -0.38
C LYS A 21 20.94 -6.33 -1.76
N LEU A 22 19.73 -6.61 -2.23
CA LEU A 22 19.52 -7.12 -3.59
C LEU A 22 20.04 -6.13 -4.64
N LEU A 23 19.69 -4.84 -4.53
CA LEU A 23 20.16 -3.81 -5.45
C LEU A 23 21.69 -3.74 -5.47
N ILE A 24 22.35 -3.66 -4.31
CA ILE A 24 23.82 -3.63 -4.21
C ILE A 24 24.42 -4.83 -4.96
N ASN A 25 23.97 -6.05 -4.65
CA ASN A 25 24.48 -7.27 -5.29
C ASN A 25 24.26 -7.29 -6.82
N VAL A 26 23.11 -6.80 -7.29
CA VAL A 26 22.80 -6.72 -8.73
C VAL A 26 23.76 -5.76 -9.43
N PHE A 27 23.96 -4.56 -8.89
CA PHE A 27 24.84 -3.56 -9.51
C PHE A 27 26.33 -3.89 -9.37
N GLU A 28 26.74 -4.65 -8.35
CA GLU A 28 28.09 -5.19 -8.25
C GLU A 28 28.38 -6.25 -9.32
N ARG A 29 27.39 -7.12 -9.59
CA ARG A 29 27.51 -8.19 -10.58
C ARG A 29 27.37 -7.69 -12.02
N LEU A 30 26.47 -6.73 -12.26
CA LEU A 30 26.19 -6.16 -13.58
C LEU A 30 26.83 -4.78 -13.71
N ARG A 31 28.16 -4.75 -13.86
CA ARG A 31 28.96 -3.52 -13.82
C ARG A 31 28.56 -2.48 -14.88
N ASP A 32 28.01 -2.91 -16.02
CA ASP A 32 27.53 -2.00 -17.05
C ASP A 32 26.36 -1.13 -16.57
N LEU A 33 25.55 -1.62 -15.64
CA LEU A 33 24.45 -0.87 -15.04
C LEU A 33 24.94 0.24 -14.10
N GLN A 34 26.17 0.18 -13.59
CA GLN A 34 26.69 1.22 -12.68
C GLN A 34 26.78 2.60 -13.33
N LYS A 35 26.77 2.67 -14.66
CA LYS A 35 26.76 3.92 -15.44
C LYS A 35 25.35 4.45 -15.73
N THR A 36 24.32 3.69 -15.37
CA THR A 36 22.91 4.05 -15.59
C THR A 36 22.30 4.73 -14.37
N GLU A 37 21.20 5.45 -14.61
CA GLU A 37 20.39 6.05 -13.55
C GLU A 37 19.42 5.01 -12.97
N LEU A 38 19.31 4.96 -11.65
CA LEU A 38 18.37 4.10 -10.95
C LEU A 38 17.03 4.82 -10.78
N TYR A 39 15.94 4.21 -11.26
CA TYR A 39 14.57 4.62 -10.95
C TYR A 39 13.88 3.51 -10.15
N ILE A 40 13.22 3.88 -9.06
CA ILE A 40 12.48 2.94 -8.21
C ILE A 40 11.00 3.23 -8.38
N GLN A 41 10.23 2.24 -8.85
CA GLN A 41 8.79 2.36 -9.03
C GLN A 41 8.07 1.41 -8.07
N GLY A 42 6.99 1.90 -7.46
CA GLY A 42 6.10 1.09 -6.64
C GLY A 42 4.64 1.44 -6.88
N GLU A 43 3.78 0.42 -6.80
CA GLU A 43 2.32 0.55 -6.91
C GLU A 43 1.63 0.08 -5.63
N SER A 44 0.47 0.65 -5.30
CA SER A 44 -0.30 0.28 -4.10
C SER A 44 0.57 0.39 -2.84
N TYR A 45 0.66 -0.65 -2.00
CA TYR A 45 1.56 -0.66 -0.84
C TYR A 45 3.04 -0.58 -1.23
N GLY A 46 3.39 -1.07 -2.42
CA GLY A 46 4.74 -0.97 -2.98
C GLY A 46 5.22 0.47 -3.12
N GLY A 47 4.32 1.46 -3.21
CA GLY A 47 4.71 2.87 -3.17
C GLY A 47 5.38 3.28 -1.85
N LYS A 48 4.95 2.71 -0.72
CA LYS A 48 5.61 2.96 0.57
C LYS A 48 7.01 2.37 0.60
N LEU A 49 7.15 1.11 0.14
CA LEU A 49 8.46 0.46 0.02
C LEU A 49 9.37 1.19 -0.97
N ALA A 50 8.84 1.69 -2.08
CA ALA A 50 9.60 2.44 -3.08
C ALA A 50 10.20 3.74 -2.50
N VAL A 51 9.44 4.46 -1.65
CA VAL A 51 9.95 5.66 -0.98
C VAL A 51 11.00 5.31 0.07
N THR A 52 10.75 4.30 0.92
CA THR A 52 11.72 3.87 1.94
C THR A 52 13.01 3.38 1.29
N LEU A 53 12.90 2.55 0.24
CA LEU A 53 14.04 2.08 -0.54
C LEU A 53 14.76 3.22 -1.27
N GLY A 54 14.03 4.20 -1.79
CA GLY A 54 14.63 5.39 -2.41
C GLY A 54 15.50 6.19 -1.44
N LEU A 55 15.06 6.33 -0.18
CA LEU A 55 15.86 6.96 0.88
C LEU A 55 17.10 6.13 1.21
N SER A 56 16.94 4.83 1.49
CA SER A 56 18.08 3.97 1.82
C SER A 56 19.07 3.83 0.66
N ALA A 57 18.59 3.77 -0.59
CA ALA A 57 19.42 3.75 -1.79
C ALA A 57 20.16 5.08 -1.98
N LEU A 58 19.51 6.22 -1.72
CA LEU A 58 20.16 7.52 -1.79
C LEU A 58 21.34 7.61 -0.81
N ASP A 59 21.18 7.11 0.41
CA ASP A 59 22.25 7.10 1.40
C ASP A 59 23.36 6.10 1.02
N ALA A 60 23.00 4.88 0.62
CA ALA A 60 23.97 3.89 0.12
C ALA A 60 24.78 4.37 -1.10
N ILE A 61 24.19 5.21 -1.97
CA ILE A 61 24.90 5.83 -3.10
C ILE A 61 25.92 6.86 -2.59
N LYS A 62 25.55 7.71 -1.63
CA LYS A 62 26.47 8.71 -1.04
C LYS A 62 27.65 8.03 -0.34
N ASP A 63 27.39 6.90 0.32
CA ASP A 63 28.40 6.13 1.05
C ASP A 63 29.24 5.23 0.13
N GLY A 64 28.89 5.17 -1.16
CA GLY A 64 29.60 4.38 -2.18
C GLY A 64 29.35 2.87 -2.12
N GLU A 65 28.38 2.43 -1.29
CA GLU A 65 27.95 1.04 -1.17
C GLU A 65 27.14 0.60 -2.39
N LEU A 66 26.18 1.44 -2.82
CA LEU A 66 25.40 1.21 -4.03
C LEU A 66 26.02 1.95 -5.23
N LYS A 67 26.63 1.20 -6.13
CA LYS A 67 27.33 1.76 -7.30
C LYS A 67 26.38 1.96 -8.48
N VAL A 68 25.87 3.19 -8.63
CA VAL A 68 25.09 3.66 -9.79
C VAL A 68 25.49 5.09 -10.15
N ASN A 69 25.09 5.59 -11.32
CA ASN A 69 25.39 6.97 -11.72
C ASN A 69 24.71 7.98 -10.79
N ARG A 70 23.42 7.77 -10.52
CA ARG A 70 22.61 8.51 -9.54
C ARG A 70 21.26 7.82 -9.32
N LEU A 71 20.56 8.20 -8.26
CA LEU A 71 19.12 7.98 -8.14
C LEU A 71 18.39 9.00 -9.03
N GLY A 72 17.77 8.53 -10.10
CA GLY A 72 17.03 9.35 -11.06
C GLY A 72 15.63 9.74 -10.56
N GLY A 73 15.03 8.92 -9.68
CA GLY A 73 13.78 9.26 -9.01
C GLY A 73 13.04 8.07 -8.40
N VAL A 74 11.99 8.39 -7.64
CA VAL A 74 11.03 7.42 -7.09
C VAL A 74 9.67 7.71 -7.71
N ILE A 75 9.03 6.69 -8.27
CA ILE A 75 7.74 6.76 -8.96
C ILE A 75 6.71 5.98 -8.15
N MET A 76 5.59 6.61 -7.83
CA MET A 76 4.51 6.02 -7.04
C MET A 76 3.22 6.00 -7.88
N GLY A 77 2.78 4.81 -8.29
CA GLY A 77 1.52 4.60 -8.97
C GLY A 77 0.42 4.23 -7.97
N SER A 78 -0.70 4.95 -7.95
CA SER A 78 -1.87 4.64 -7.09
C SER A 78 -1.49 4.18 -5.67
N ALA A 79 -0.54 4.90 -5.05
CA ALA A 79 0.18 4.39 -3.89
C ALA A 79 -0.57 4.59 -2.57
N TRP A 80 -0.52 3.58 -1.72
CA TRP A 80 -1.11 3.65 -0.38
C TRP A 80 -0.15 4.24 0.66
N ILE A 81 -0.06 5.58 0.69
CA ILE A 81 0.91 6.29 1.55
C ILE A 81 0.29 6.77 2.86
N SER A 82 -0.84 7.48 2.78
CA SER A 82 -1.54 8.03 3.95
C SER A 82 -2.94 7.44 4.01
N PRO A 83 -3.15 6.32 4.72
CA PRO A 83 -4.43 5.62 4.76
C PRO A 83 -5.57 6.55 5.18
N GLY A 84 -5.35 7.31 6.26
CA GLY A 84 -6.34 8.21 6.82
C GLY A 84 -6.78 9.32 5.86
N VAL A 85 -5.84 9.97 5.19
CA VAL A 85 -6.18 11.03 4.21
C VAL A 85 -6.84 10.46 2.97
N GLN A 86 -6.41 9.28 2.50
CA GLN A 86 -7.00 8.65 1.31
C GLN A 86 -8.45 8.23 1.53
N VAL A 87 -8.79 7.61 2.67
CA VAL A 87 -10.18 7.18 2.91
C VAL A 87 -11.15 8.36 3.05
N LEU A 88 -10.66 9.55 3.45
CA LEU A 88 -11.49 10.76 3.51
C LEU A 88 -11.93 11.24 2.13
N SER A 89 -11.20 10.90 1.05
CA SER A 89 -11.57 11.32 -0.30
C SER A 89 -12.59 10.39 -0.97
N TRP A 90 -12.70 9.14 -0.51
CA TRP A 90 -13.52 8.12 -1.16
C TRP A 90 -15.00 8.50 -1.23
N GLY A 91 -15.59 8.91 -0.10
CA GLY A 91 -16.99 9.34 -0.05
C GLY A 91 -17.29 10.50 -1.01
N PRO A 92 -16.56 11.63 -0.91
CA PRO A 92 -16.75 12.77 -1.81
C PRO A 92 -16.59 12.42 -3.29
N VAL A 93 -15.53 11.69 -3.67
CA VAL A 93 -15.30 11.30 -5.07
C VAL A 93 -16.45 10.44 -5.58
N LEU A 94 -16.86 9.43 -4.82
CA LEU A 94 -17.95 8.54 -5.22
C LEU A 94 -19.30 9.27 -5.30
N ARG A 95 -19.56 10.27 -4.45
CA ARG A 95 -20.74 11.14 -4.61
C ARG A 95 -20.66 11.94 -5.91
N ASP A 96 -19.51 12.55 -6.19
CA ASP A 96 -19.34 13.44 -7.34
C ASP A 96 -19.49 12.68 -8.68
N VAL A 97 -19.16 11.38 -8.71
CA VAL A 97 -19.42 10.49 -9.86
C VAL A 97 -20.77 9.76 -9.78
N SER A 98 -21.70 10.21 -8.94
CA SER A 98 -23.05 9.63 -8.77
C SER A 98 -23.08 8.16 -8.36
N ARG A 99 -22.00 7.66 -7.75
CA ARG A 99 -21.96 6.34 -7.11
C ARG A 99 -22.57 6.37 -5.73
N LEU A 100 -22.45 7.47 -4.98
CA LEU A 100 -23.10 7.64 -3.68
C LEU A 100 -24.12 8.79 -3.71
N ASP A 101 -25.22 8.62 -2.99
CA ASP A 101 -26.09 9.75 -2.61
C ASP A 101 -25.55 10.45 -1.35
N ASN A 102 -26.27 11.48 -0.88
CA ASN A 102 -25.88 12.20 0.33
C ASN A 102 -25.89 11.32 1.60
N ASN A 103 -26.73 10.30 1.66
CA ASN A 103 -26.78 9.38 2.80
C ASN A 103 -25.57 8.44 2.81
N GLY A 104 -25.22 7.88 1.65
CA GLY A 104 -24.01 7.11 1.41
C GLY A 104 -22.75 7.90 1.74
N LEU A 105 -22.66 9.15 1.26
CA LEU A 105 -21.58 10.07 1.63
C LEU A 105 -21.49 10.25 3.14
N HIS A 106 -22.60 10.57 3.82
CA HIS A 106 -22.57 10.79 5.27
C HIS A 106 -22.12 9.55 6.04
N LYS A 107 -22.54 8.34 5.63
CA LYS A 107 -22.09 7.09 6.23
C LYS A 107 -20.59 6.86 6.01
N ALA A 108 -20.12 7.01 4.76
CA ALA A 108 -18.72 6.85 4.40
C ALA A 108 -17.83 7.83 5.15
N GLN A 109 -18.21 9.12 5.19
CA GLN A 109 -17.45 10.18 5.84
C GLN A 109 -17.32 9.94 7.35
N ARG A 110 -18.37 9.46 8.02
CA ARG A 110 -18.30 9.14 9.46
C ARG A 110 -17.25 8.07 9.76
N LEU A 111 -17.20 6.99 8.96
CA LEU A 111 -16.18 5.94 9.13
C LEU A 111 -14.79 6.46 8.77
N ALA A 112 -14.65 7.24 7.70
CA ALA A 112 -13.37 7.82 7.31
C ALA A 112 -12.77 8.73 8.40
N ILE A 113 -13.61 9.54 9.06
CA ILE A 113 -13.18 10.35 10.22
C ILE A 113 -12.76 9.45 11.38
N LYS A 114 -13.57 8.43 11.73
CA LYS A 114 -13.24 7.47 12.79
C LYS A 114 -11.90 6.76 12.53
N ILE A 115 -11.63 6.36 11.29
CA ILE A 115 -10.34 5.73 10.91
C ILE A 115 -9.18 6.68 11.20
N ASN A 116 -9.30 7.97 10.85
CA ASN A 116 -8.27 8.96 11.15
C ASN A 116 -8.05 9.14 12.66
N GLU A 117 -9.12 9.19 13.45
CA GLU A 117 -9.04 9.28 14.91
C GLU A 117 -8.36 8.05 15.52
N GLN A 118 -8.68 6.85 15.02
CA GLN A 118 -8.06 5.60 15.46
C GLN A 118 -6.57 5.55 15.10
N ILE A 119 -6.19 5.97 13.88
CA ILE A 119 -4.79 6.09 13.46
C ILE A 119 -4.05 7.09 14.36
N ALA A 120 -4.62 8.27 14.60
CA ALA A 120 -4.03 9.29 15.45
C ALA A 120 -3.84 8.81 16.90
N ALA A 121 -4.73 7.95 17.38
CA ALA A 121 -4.65 7.32 18.71
C ALA A 121 -3.75 6.06 18.76
N GLY A 122 -3.11 5.66 17.66
CA GLY A 122 -2.28 4.44 17.59
C GLY A 122 -3.07 3.13 17.60
N LYS A 123 -4.41 3.19 17.46
CA LYS A 123 -5.33 2.05 17.46
C LYS A 123 -5.43 1.41 16.08
N LEU A 124 -4.33 0.84 15.62
CA LEU A 124 -4.14 0.48 14.21
C LEU A 124 -4.91 -0.78 13.80
N VAL A 125 -5.15 -1.71 14.74
CA VAL A 125 -6.03 -2.87 14.48
C VAL A 125 -7.48 -2.38 14.32
N GLU A 126 -7.96 -1.53 15.22
CA GLU A 126 -9.33 -1.02 15.14
C GLU A 126 -9.54 -0.07 13.96
N ALA A 127 -8.48 0.64 13.54
CA ALA A 127 -8.48 1.41 12.30
C ALA A 127 -8.61 0.50 11.08
N TYR A 128 -7.98 -0.67 11.08
CA TYR A 128 -8.11 -1.64 10.01
C TYR A 128 -9.53 -2.18 9.89
N ASP A 129 -10.11 -2.56 11.02
CA ASP A 129 -11.47 -3.08 11.04
C ASP A 129 -12.46 -2.04 10.51
N SER A 130 -12.33 -0.78 10.96
CA SER A 130 -13.14 0.33 10.43
C SER A 130 -12.88 0.58 8.93
N TYR A 131 -11.65 0.41 8.45
CA TYR A 131 -11.31 0.51 7.02
C TYR A 131 -11.99 -0.58 6.20
N ASN A 132 -11.98 -1.84 6.66
CA ASN A 132 -12.65 -2.94 6.00
C ASN A 132 -14.17 -2.73 6.02
N ASP A 133 -14.75 -2.23 7.11
CA ASP A 133 -16.17 -1.86 7.18
C ASP A 133 -16.52 -0.75 6.19
N LEU A 134 -15.65 0.25 6.03
CA LEU A 134 -15.84 1.30 5.03
C LEU A 134 -15.82 0.72 3.61
N LYS A 135 -14.79 -0.06 3.27
CA LYS A 135 -14.53 -0.61 1.94
C LYS A 135 -15.56 -1.68 1.53
N ASP A 136 -15.72 -2.71 2.36
CA ASP A 136 -16.43 -3.94 2.00
C ASP A 136 -17.90 -3.95 2.44
N ARG A 137 -18.37 -2.92 3.15
CA ARG A 137 -19.78 -2.79 3.54
C ARG A 137 -20.35 -1.45 3.15
N VAL A 138 -19.92 -0.36 3.81
CA VAL A 138 -20.58 0.94 3.64
C VAL A 138 -20.51 1.45 2.20
N ILE A 139 -19.37 1.36 1.55
CA ILE A 139 -19.26 1.78 0.14
C ILE A 139 -20.09 0.86 -0.75
N ILE A 140 -19.90 -0.45 -0.66
CA ILE A 140 -20.60 -1.44 -1.51
C ILE A 140 -22.12 -1.31 -1.41
N ASP A 141 -22.65 -1.31 -0.18
CA ASP A 141 -24.10 -1.29 0.09
C ASP A 141 -24.78 0.00 -0.35
N ASN A 142 -24.04 1.10 -0.44
CA ASN A 142 -24.60 2.42 -0.77
C ASN A 142 -24.24 2.87 -2.19
N SER A 143 -23.52 2.05 -2.97
CA SER A 143 -23.03 2.40 -4.32
C SER A 143 -23.42 1.45 -5.44
N ASN A 144 -24.35 0.52 -5.15
CA ASN A 144 -24.67 -0.59 -6.04
C ASN A 144 -23.46 -1.47 -6.36
N GLY A 145 -22.57 -1.69 -5.37
CA GLY A 145 -21.43 -2.60 -5.52
C GLY A 145 -20.27 -2.07 -6.35
N VAL A 146 -19.97 -0.76 -6.27
CA VAL A 146 -18.82 -0.16 -6.95
C VAL A 146 -17.51 -0.89 -6.62
N ASP A 147 -16.64 -1.02 -7.61
CA ASP A 147 -15.25 -1.37 -7.37
C ASP A 147 -14.48 -0.14 -6.86
N ILE A 148 -13.92 -0.23 -5.64
CA ILE A 148 -13.20 0.88 -5.03
C ILE A 148 -11.85 1.16 -5.71
N PHE A 149 -11.28 0.18 -6.42
CA PHE A 149 -10.05 0.33 -7.18
C PHE A 149 -10.31 0.86 -8.59
N ASN A 150 -11.55 0.75 -9.08
CA ASN A 150 -12.00 1.34 -10.32
C ASN A 150 -13.48 1.75 -10.27
N PHE A 151 -13.76 3.01 -9.91
CA PHE A 151 -15.13 3.49 -9.72
C PHE A 151 -16.02 3.44 -10.98
N MET A 152 -15.44 3.15 -12.15
CA MET A 152 -16.17 2.95 -13.40
C MET A 152 -16.80 1.55 -13.50
N LEU A 153 -16.37 0.61 -12.66
CA LEU A 153 -16.83 -0.78 -12.67
C LEU A 153 -17.64 -1.11 -11.42
N ASP A 154 -18.51 -2.10 -11.58
CA ASP A 154 -19.10 -2.82 -10.45
C ASP A 154 -18.19 -4.01 -10.14
N ARG A 155 -18.09 -4.39 -8.87
CA ARG A 155 -17.20 -5.46 -8.42
C ARG A 155 -17.48 -6.81 -9.09
N SER A 156 -18.70 -7.03 -9.58
CA SER A 156 -19.07 -8.22 -10.36
C SER A 156 -18.45 -8.27 -11.75
N ASP A 157 -18.13 -7.10 -12.30
CA ASP A 157 -17.68 -6.92 -13.68
C ASP A 157 -16.16 -6.75 -13.75
N ASP A 158 -15.50 -6.54 -12.60
CA ASP A 158 -14.06 -6.48 -12.49
C ASP A 158 -13.43 -7.89 -12.45
N VAL A 159 -12.81 -8.27 -13.57
CA VAL A 159 -12.13 -9.56 -13.76
C VAL A 159 -10.87 -9.68 -12.87
N ILE A 160 -10.29 -8.56 -12.43
CA ILE A 160 -9.10 -8.54 -11.57
C ILE A 160 -9.54 -8.78 -10.11
N VAL A 161 -10.53 -8.04 -9.62
CA VAL A 161 -11.02 -8.17 -8.24
C VAL A 161 -11.73 -9.51 -7.99
N SER A 162 -12.46 -10.03 -8.98
CA SER A 162 -13.05 -11.38 -8.90
C SER A 162 -11.99 -12.49 -8.77
N ASN A 163 -10.84 -12.34 -9.42
CA ASN A 163 -9.71 -13.27 -9.29
C ASN A 163 -8.92 -13.11 -7.98
N GLU A 164 -8.80 -11.88 -7.45
CA GLU A 164 -8.21 -11.64 -6.12
C GLU A 164 -9.07 -12.18 -4.98
N THR A 165 -10.39 -11.97 -5.02
CA THR A 165 -11.32 -12.55 -4.02
C THR A 165 -11.37 -14.07 -4.07
N ALA A 166 -11.28 -14.68 -5.26
CA ALA A 166 -11.17 -16.13 -5.41
C ALA A 166 -9.85 -16.66 -4.80
N LYS A 167 -8.74 -15.91 -4.94
CA LYS A 167 -7.47 -16.24 -4.30
C LYS A 167 -7.52 -16.08 -2.79
N ASP A 168 -8.08 -14.98 -2.28
CA ASP A 168 -8.18 -14.69 -0.84
C ASP A 168 -9.05 -15.72 -0.09
N MET A 169 -10.13 -16.21 -0.74
CA MET A 169 -10.92 -17.35 -0.22
C MET A 169 -10.17 -18.69 -0.28
N SER A 170 -9.21 -18.86 -1.20
CA SER A 170 -8.40 -20.08 -1.32
C SER A 170 -7.17 -20.08 -0.40
N SER A 171 -6.66 -18.91 -0.03
CA SER A 171 -5.57 -18.73 0.91
C SER A 171 -6.12 -18.31 2.26
N LYS A 172 -6.43 -19.27 3.14
CA LYS A 172 -6.33 -19.04 4.59
C LYS A 172 -4.86 -18.79 4.92
N ASN A 173 -4.33 -17.62 4.55
CA ASN A 173 -2.95 -17.27 4.84
C ASN A 173 -2.85 -16.92 6.31
N GLU A 174 -2.19 -17.77 7.08
CA GLU A 174 -1.65 -17.51 8.42
C GLU A 174 -0.47 -16.50 8.36
N GLY A 175 -0.60 -15.46 7.54
CA GLY A 175 0.39 -14.38 7.37
C GLY A 175 -0.11 -13.10 8.04
N TYR A 176 0.80 -12.34 8.64
CA TYR A 176 0.50 -11.04 9.26
C TYR A 176 -0.27 -10.13 8.31
N SER A 177 -1.34 -9.52 8.80
CA SER A 177 -2.22 -8.68 7.99
C SER A 177 -1.55 -7.33 7.65
N TYR A 178 -2.09 -6.70 6.62
CA TYR A 178 -1.75 -5.38 6.12
C TYR A 178 -1.60 -4.27 7.19
N PHE A 179 -2.37 -4.32 8.28
CA PHE A 179 -2.26 -3.36 9.39
C PHE A 179 -1.37 -3.85 10.53
N ASP A 180 -1.02 -5.13 10.59
CA ASP A 180 0.01 -5.62 11.53
C ASP A 180 1.39 -5.01 11.20
N MET A 181 1.65 -4.74 9.91
CA MET A 181 2.86 -4.02 9.47
C MET A 181 2.81 -2.53 9.82
N LEU A 182 1.62 -1.90 9.76
CA LEU A 182 1.41 -0.51 10.19
C LEU A 182 1.52 -0.35 11.72
N ALA A 183 1.02 -1.33 12.48
CA ALA A 183 0.94 -1.34 13.94
C ALA A 183 2.29 -1.34 14.67
N ARG A 184 3.39 -1.62 13.95
CA ARG A 184 4.69 -1.91 14.55
C ARG A 184 5.77 -0.86 14.30
N ARG A 185 5.38 0.36 13.90
CA ARG A 185 6.32 1.50 13.92
C ARG A 185 6.80 1.75 15.36
N PRO A 186 8.11 1.81 15.64
CA PRO A 186 8.57 2.35 16.91
C PRO A 186 8.18 3.83 17.02
N PRO A 187 7.89 4.34 18.22
CA PRO A 187 7.73 5.78 18.42
C PRO A 187 9.03 6.48 18.04
N ARG A 188 8.91 7.64 17.39
CA ARG A 188 10.03 8.56 17.16
C ARG A 188 10.58 9.08 18.48
#